data_AF-A0AAE6NSB3-F1
#
_entry.id   AF-A0AAE6NSB3-F1
#
_cell.length_a   1.000
_cell.length_b   1.000
_cell.length_c   1.000
_cell.angle_alpha   90.00
_cell.angle_beta   90.00
_cell.angle_gamma   90.00
#
_symmetry.space_group_name_H-M   'P 1'
#
loop_
_entity.id
_entity.type
_entity.pdbx_description
1 polymer ?
#
loop_
_entity_poly.entity_id
_entity_poly.type
_entity_poly.pdbx_seq_one_letter_code
_entity_poly.pdbx_strand_id
1 'polypeptide(L)'
;MTWAKDWVGSSPGTHIWLLVIGITSLVIAAASEGLGQFLVHRTSSNIHELNEHPLPSLLISGFWIERPESFLLYAVMFELLHANVERWTGTARWLLTVGGAHIAATLASQELVLLAIEGHRLPRSMTHVVDIGVSYGLAAAAGVLTYRLRPPWRYGYLAGVLVFFGIPLLTGATFTDFGHAIALAMGFAAWPLTPAAAEEPPPEDGTGPADRAAGPPPEQRPESPQER
;
A
#
# COMPACT_ATOMS: atom_id res chain seq x y z
N MET A 1 23.49 3.44 14.56
CA MET A 1 22.33 4.37 14.65
C MET A 1 21.95 5.00 13.29
N THR A 2 22.78 4.87 12.24
CA THR A 2 22.46 5.30 10.86
C THR A 2 21.45 4.37 10.20
N TRP A 3 21.66 3.04 10.31
CA TRP A 3 20.78 2.03 9.70
C TRP A 3 19.28 2.20 10.03
N ALA A 4 18.91 2.49 11.28
CA ALA A 4 17.51 2.69 11.64
C ALA A 4 16.94 3.99 11.03
N LYS A 5 17.73 5.06 10.96
CA LYS A 5 17.31 6.31 10.32
C LYS A 5 17.17 6.13 8.80
N ASP A 6 18.09 5.40 8.19
CA ASP A 6 18.07 5.09 6.77
C ASP A 6 16.86 4.18 6.43
N TRP A 7 16.55 3.22 7.32
CA TRP A 7 15.38 2.37 7.21
C TRP A 7 14.08 3.17 7.23
N VAL A 8 13.89 4.00 8.25
CA VAL A 8 12.70 4.87 8.39
C VAL A 8 12.61 5.86 7.21
N GLY A 9 13.74 6.47 6.84
CA GLY A 9 13.84 7.44 5.76
C GLY A 9 13.52 6.89 4.37
N SER A 10 13.61 5.57 4.18
CA SER A 10 13.27 4.92 2.90
C SER A 10 11.78 4.60 2.72
N SER A 11 10.96 4.71 3.77
CA SER A 11 9.49 4.60 3.69
C SER A 11 8.82 5.59 4.65
N PRO A 12 9.00 6.90 4.40
CA PRO A 12 8.57 7.94 5.33
C PRO A 12 7.04 7.97 5.52
N GLY A 13 6.26 7.74 4.46
CA GLY A 13 4.79 7.74 4.53
C GLY A 13 4.26 6.65 5.45
N THR A 14 4.79 5.43 5.33
CA THR A 14 4.44 4.27 6.16
C THR A 14 4.74 4.56 7.63
N HIS A 15 5.92 5.10 7.94
CA HIS A 15 6.33 5.34 9.32
C HIS A 15 5.60 6.55 9.93
N ILE A 16 5.31 7.59 9.15
CA ILE A 16 4.45 8.70 9.60
C ILE A 16 3.06 8.16 9.93
N TRP A 17 2.48 7.34 9.06
CA TRP A 17 1.18 6.75 9.33
C TRP A 17 1.19 5.85 10.57
N LEU A 18 2.19 4.98 10.69
CA LEU A 18 2.35 4.11 11.86
C LEU A 18 2.55 4.91 13.15
N LEU A 19 3.28 6.04 13.09
CA LEU A 19 3.45 6.95 14.22
C LEU A 19 2.11 7.57 14.64
N VAL A 20 1.31 8.03 13.68
CA VAL A 20 -0.03 8.57 13.96
C VAL A 20 -0.89 7.51 14.64
N ILE A 21 -0.92 6.28 14.11
CA ILE A 21 -1.66 5.15 14.72
C ILE A 21 -1.14 4.86 16.13
N GLY A 22 0.18 4.88 16.34
CA GLY A 22 0.77 4.64 17.66
C GLY A 22 0.38 5.70 18.68
N ILE A 23 0.39 6.97 18.29
CA ILE A 23 -0.03 8.08 19.14
C ILE A 23 -1.52 7.96 19.47
N THR A 24 -2.39 7.71 18.48
CA THR A 24 -3.83 7.55 18.73
C THR A 24 -4.11 6.35 19.62
N SER A 25 -3.42 5.23 19.43
CA SER A 25 -3.50 4.04 20.29
C SER A 25 -3.12 4.33 21.73
N LEU A 26 -2.04 5.10 21.96
CA LEU A 26 -1.60 5.50 23.29
C LEU A 26 -2.62 6.40 24.00
N VAL A 27 -3.21 7.34 23.25
CA VAL A 27 -4.26 8.22 23.79
C VAL A 27 -5.47 7.39 24.25
N ILE A 28 -5.89 6.39 23.48
CA ILE A 28 -6.99 5.48 23.85
C ILE A 28 -6.62 4.65 25.07
N ALA A 29 -5.44 4.05 25.07
CA ALA A 29 -4.98 3.22 26.19
C ALA A 29 -4.84 4.02 27.50
N ALA A 30 -4.58 5.32 27.41
CA ALA A 30 -4.51 6.23 28.54
C ALA A 30 -5.86 6.87 28.92
N ALA A 31 -6.89 6.74 28.08
CA ALA A 31 -8.23 7.29 28.34
C ALA A 31 -8.99 6.40 29.33
N SER A 32 -9.80 7.01 30.21
CA SER A 32 -10.75 6.26 31.04
C SER A 32 -11.77 5.53 30.16
N GLU A 33 -12.29 4.38 30.60
CA GLU A 33 -13.19 3.52 29.79
C GLU A 33 -14.35 4.30 29.12
N GLY A 34 -14.92 5.29 29.81
CA GLY A 34 -15.98 6.16 29.28
C GLY A 34 -15.51 7.16 28.20
N LEU A 35 -14.28 7.66 28.29
CA LEU A 35 -13.70 8.54 27.27
C LEU A 35 -13.21 7.74 26.05
N GLY A 36 -12.71 6.52 26.26
CA GLY A 36 -12.34 5.60 25.19
C GLY A 36 -13.53 5.23 24.31
N GLN A 37 -14.66 4.85 24.91
CA GLN A 37 -15.89 4.59 24.16
C GLN A 37 -16.41 5.84 23.44
N PHE A 38 -16.39 7.01 24.09
CA PHE A 38 -16.81 8.27 23.47
C PHE A 38 -15.93 8.67 22.28
N LEU A 39 -14.61 8.52 22.39
CA LEU A 39 -13.66 8.81 21.31
C LEU A 39 -13.80 7.82 20.15
N VAL A 40 -13.93 6.53 20.42
CA VAL A 40 -14.15 5.51 19.37
C VAL A 40 -15.46 5.77 18.63
N HIS A 41 -16.52 6.15 19.35
CA HIS A 41 -17.83 6.42 18.74
C HIS A 41 -17.81 7.64 17.79
N ARG A 42 -17.11 8.73 18.18
CA ARG A 42 -16.95 9.95 17.36
C ARG A 42 -15.94 9.83 16.22
N THR A 43 -15.06 8.85 16.30
CA THR A 43 -14.01 8.58 15.29
C THR A 43 -14.49 7.56 14.25
N SER A 44 -15.58 6.83 14.55
CA SER A 44 -16.16 5.85 13.64
C SER A 44 -16.79 6.51 12.40
N SER A 45 -16.64 5.87 11.24
CA SER A 45 -17.32 6.20 9.98
C SER A 45 -18.83 5.89 10.05
N ASN A 46 -19.49 6.29 11.13
CA ASN A 46 -20.93 6.09 11.31
C ASN A 46 -21.68 6.97 10.31
N ILE A 47 -22.74 6.43 9.68
CA ILE A 47 -23.54 7.10 8.65
C ILE A 47 -24.03 8.50 9.07
N HIS A 48 -24.18 8.75 10.37
CA HIS A 48 -24.53 10.06 10.90
C HIS A 48 -23.39 11.10 10.75
N GLU A 49 -22.15 10.74 11.09
CA GLU A 49 -20.97 11.61 10.94
C GLU A 49 -20.52 11.73 9.48
N LEU A 50 -20.74 10.69 8.65
CA LEU A 50 -20.49 10.78 7.20
C LEU A 50 -21.44 11.75 6.49
N ASN A 51 -22.67 11.91 6.99
CA ASN A 51 -23.65 12.86 6.45
C ASN A 51 -23.37 14.31 6.87
N GLU A 52 -22.88 14.54 8.09
CA GLU A 52 -22.55 15.90 8.55
C GLU A 52 -21.12 16.32 8.17
N HIS A 53 -20.14 15.42 8.24
CA HIS A 53 -18.70 15.68 8.05
C HIS A 53 -17.98 14.54 7.28
N PRO A 54 -18.25 14.39 5.97
CA PRO A 54 -17.75 13.27 5.16
C PRO A 54 -16.22 13.18 5.06
N LEU A 55 -15.51 14.31 4.94
CA LEU A 55 -14.06 14.30 4.78
C LEU A 55 -13.29 13.99 6.09
N PRO A 56 -13.65 14.57 7.24
CA PRO A 56 -13.03 14.23 8.52
C PRO A 56 -13.21 12.75 8.91
N SER A 57 -14.40 12.16 8.77
CA SER A 57 -14.61 10.76 9.21
C SER A 57 -13.87 9.74 8.32
N LEU A 58 -13.78 10.02 7.01
CA LEU A 58 -12.98 9.22 6.07
C LEU A 58 -11.49 9.26 6.39
N LEU A 59 -10.96 10.43 6.74
CA LEU A 59 -9.55 10.57 7.09
C LEU A 59 -9.26 9.98 8.46
N ILE A 60 -10.11 10.24 9.45
CA ILE A 60 -9.94 9.82 10.83
C ILE A 60 -9.99 8.28 10.98
N SER A 61 -10.87 7.58 10.24
CA SER A 61 -10.93 6.11 10.22
C SER A 61 -9.67 5.46 9.66
N GLY A 62 -8.95 6.15 8.77
CA GLY A 62 -7.65 5.72 8.26
C GLY A 62 -6.53 5.79 9.29
N PHE A 63 -6.67 6.56 10.37
CA PHE A 63 -5.60 6.82 11.35
C PHE A 63 -5.86 6.20 12.73
N TRP A 64 -6.85 5.32 12.83
CA TRP A 64 -7.31 4.76 14.09
C TRP A 64 -7.35 3.23 14.07
N ILE A 65 -7.00 2.62 15.20
CA ILE A 65 -7.21 1.18 15.43
C ILE A 65 -8.12 0.99 16.65
N GLU A 66 -9.09 0.09 16.53
CA GLU A 66 -10.10 -0.13 17.57
C GLU A 66 -9.50 -0.74 18.84
N ARG A 67 -8.49 -1.59 18.68
CA ARG A 67 -7.84 -2.37 19.73
C ARG A 67 -6.38 -1.96 19.84
N PRO A 68 -5.98 -1.14 20.83
CA PRO A 68 -4.60 -0.75 21.05
C PRO A 68 -3.64 -1.96 21.17
N GLU A 69 -4.12 -3.08 21.70
CA GLU A 69 -3.37 -4.34 21.81
C GLU A 69 -2.97 -4.94 20.45
N SER A 70 -3.69 -4.58 19.37
CA SER A 70 -3.38 -5.02 18.00
C SER A 70 -2.29 -4.16 17.35
N PHE A 71 -1.83 -3.08 17.99
CA PHE A 71 -0.84 -2.17 17.44
C PHE A 71 0.42 -2.88 16.94
N LEU A 72 0.95 -3.84 17.72
CA LEU A 72 2.16 -4.56 17.33
C LEU A 72 1.95 -5.38 16.06
N LEU A 73 0.77 -5.99 15.90
CA LEU A 73 0.41 -6.72 14.67
C LEU A 73 0.34 -5.76 13.49
N TYR A 74 -0.31 -4.61 13.65
CA TYR A 74 -0.37 -3.58 12.61
C TYR A 74 1.03 -3.04 12.25
N ALA A 75 1.91 -2.82 13.23
CA ALA A 75 3.28 -2.41 12.97
C ALA A 75 4.03 -3.43 12.11
N VAL A 76 3.91 -4.73 12.43
CA VAL A 76 4.52 -5.80 11.63
C VAL A 76 3.92 -5.83 10.21
N MET A 77 2.60 -5.70 10.08
CA MET A 77 1.94 -5.68 8.76
C MET A 77 2.32 -4.44 7.94
N PHE A 78 2.51 -3.29 8.58
CA PHE A 78 2.97 -2.07 7.94
C PHE A 78 4.38 -2.22 7.38
N GLU A 79 5.30 -2.82 8.14
CA GLU A 79 6.65 -3.08 7.65
C GLU A 79 6.65 -4.12 6.51
N LEU A 80 5.87 -5.19 6.64
CA LEU A 80 5.84 -6.26 5.63
C LEU A 80 5.14 -5.85 4.34
N LEU A 81 4.09 -5.03 4.41
CA LEU A 81 3.29 -4.63 3.25
C LEU A 81 3.58 -3.18 2.84
N HIS A 82 3.19 -2.22 3.67
CA HIS A 82 3.28 -0.79 3.31
C HIS A 82 4.70 -0.32 3.04
N ALA A 83 5.65 -0.59 3.94
CA ALA A 83 7.03 -0.14 3.77
C ALA A 83 7.67 -0.77 2.54
N ASN A 84 7.32 -2.03 2.24
CA ASN A 84 7.78 -2.74 1.06
C ASN A 84 7.19 -2.17 -0.24
N VAL A 85 5.90 -1.84 -0.26
CA VAL A 85 5.27 -1.19 -1.42
C VAL A 85 5.82 0.22 -1.59
N GLU A 86 5.91 1.00 -0.52
CA GLU A 86 6.40 2.38 -0.55
C GLU A 86 7.83 2.49 -1.06
N ARG A 87 8.74 1.64 -0.57
CA ARG A 87 10.13 1.60 -1.05
C ARG A 87 10.22 1.23 -2.53
N TRP A 88 9.32 0.37 -2.98
CA TRP A 88 9.33 -0.13 -4.34
C TRP A 88 8.73 0.88 -5.32
N THR A 89 7.56 1.45 -5.01
CA THR A 89 6.83 2.34 -5.90
C THR A 89 7.15 3.82 -5.69
N GLY A 90 7.75 4.17 -4.56
CA GLY A 90 7.88 5.55 -4.07
C GLY A 90 6.64 6.03 -3.31
N THR A 91 6.83 6.98 -2.39
CA THR A 91 5.81 7.49 -1.47
C THR A 91 4.57 8.05 -2.17
N ALA A 92 4.73 8.80 -3.26
CA ALA A 92 3.58 9.40 -3.96
C ALA A 92 2.67 8.34 -4.59
N ARG A 93 3.23 7.37 -5.31
CA ARG A 93 2.46 6.26 -5.94
C ARG A 93 1.83 5.35 -4.89
N TRP A 94 2.55 5.09 -3.80
CA TRP A 94 2.03 4.37 -2.64
C TRP A 94 0.82 5.10 -2.04
N LEU A 95 0.92 6.41 -1.80
CA LEU A 95 -0.16 7.21 -1.21
C LEU A 95 -1.38 7.28 -2.14
N LEU A 96 -1.18 7.45 -3.44
CA LEU A 96 -2.26 7.43 -4.42
C LEU A 96 -3.00 6.09 -4.43
N THR A 97 -2.25 4.99 -4.34
CA THR A 97 -2.82 3.64 -4.36
C THR A 97 -3.56 3.33 -3.07
N VAL A 98 -2.87 3.46 -1.93
CA VAL A 98 -3.38 3.11 -0.61
C VAL A 98 -4.46 4.09 -0.16
N GLY A 99 -4.22 5.39 -0.30
CA GLY A 99 -5.18 6.43 0.04
C GLY A 99 -6.40 6.41 -0.87
N GLY A 100 -6.21 6.22 -2.18
CA GLY A 100 -7.30 6.08 -3.13
C GLY A 100 -8.16 4.84 -2.87
N ALA A 101 -7.53 3.69 -2.58
CA ALA A 101 -8.22 2.46 -2.24
C ALA A 101 -9.00 2.59 -0.92
N HIS A 102 -8.41 3.22 0.11
CA HIS A 102 -9.08 3.48 1.38
C HIS A 102 -10.35 4.33 1.19
N ILE A 103 -10.24 5.45 0.47
CA ILE A 103 -11.38 6.33 0.20
C ILE A 103 -12.46 5.58 -0.60
N ALA A 104 -12.08 4.90 -1.67
CA ALA A 104 -13.02 4.17 -2.53
C ALA A 104 -13.72 3.03 -1.77
N ALA A 105 -12.97 2.23 -1.01
CA ALA A 105 -13.52 1.14 -0.21
C ALA A 105 -14.48 1.64 0.87
N THR A 106 -14.14 2.74 1.54
CA THR A 106 -14.99 3.32 2.57
C THR A 106 -16.27 3.89 1.95
N LEU A 107 -16.19 4.65 0.85
CA LEU A 107 -17.38 5.18 0.19
C LEU A 107 -18.31 4.07 -0.32
N ALA A 108 -17.75 3.05 -0.98
CA ALA A 108 -18.54 1.96 -1.55
C ALA A 108 -19.15 1.04 -0.49
N SER A 109 -18.44 0.75 0.60
CA SER A 109 -19.01 -0.03 1.72
C SER A 109 -20.16 0.73 2.39
N GLN A 110 -20.02 2.04 2.57
CA GLN A 110 -21.08 2.90 3.14
C GLN A 110 -22.30 3.01 2.23
N GLU A 111 -22.11 3.13 0.90
CA GLU A 111 -23.20 3.09 -0.07
C GLU A 111 -23.96 1.75 -0.01
N LEU A 112 -23.23 0.63 0.13
CA LEU A 112 -23.84 -0.69 0.27
C LEU A 112 -24.68 -0.80 1.57
N VAL A 113 -24.22 -0.20 2.67
CA VAL A 113 -25.01 -0.11 3.93
C VAL A 113 -26.29 0.70 3.71
N LEU A 114 -26.21 1.85 3.06
CA LEU A 114 -27.37 2.71 2.77
C LEU A 114 -28.43 1.97 1.96
N LEU A 115 -28.02 1.31 0.87
CA LEU A 115 -28.92 0.51 0.03
C LEU A 115 -29.58 -0.65 0.80
N ALA A 116 -28.84 -1.29 1.72
CA ALA A 116 -29.38 -2.36 2.55
C ALA A 116 -30.40 -1.88 3.59
N ILE A 117 -30.22 -0.66 4.11
CA ILE A 117 -31.19 0.01 5.00
C ILE A 117 -32.46 0.39 4.23
N GLU A 118 -32.31 1.01 3.05
CA GLU A 118 -33.44 1.40 2.19
C GLU A 118 -34.27 0.19 1.73
N GLY A 119 -33.60 -0.93 1.46
CA GLY A 119 -34.23 -2.21 1.13
C GLY A 119 -34.96 -2.90 2.30
N HIS A 120 -35.02 -2.29 3.49
CA HIS A 120 -35.62 -2.84 4.72
C HIS A 120 -35.01 -4.19 5.17
N ARG A 121 -33.78 -4.50 4.74
CA ARG A 121 -33.10 -5.77 5.04
C ARG A 121 -32.30 -5.74 6.34
N LEU A 122 -32.13 -4.58 6.97
CA LEU A 122 -31.36 -4.42 8.20
C LEU A 122 -32.02 -3.46 9.20
N PRO A 123 -31.99 -3.78 10.51
CA PRO A 123 -32.30 -2.82 11.56
C PRO A 123 -31.25 -1.69 11.60
N ARG A 124 -31.70 -0.44 11.80
CA ARG A 124 -30.85 0.76 11.90
C ARG A 124 -29.76 0.69 12.99
N SER A 125 -29.76 -0.30 13.87
CA SER A 125 -28.76 -0.49 14.93
C SER A 125 -27.44 -1.12 14.44
N MET A 126 -27.36 -1.58 13.20
CA MET A 126 -26.14 -2.16 12.62
C MET A 126 -25.21 -1.11 11.97
N THR A 127 -25.51 0.18 12.12
CA THR A 127 -24.63 1.30 11.69
C THR A 127 -23.37 1.46 12.56
N HIS A 128 -23.21 0.63 13.59
CA HIS A 128 -22.02 0.55 14.45
C HIS A 128 -21.05 -0.57 14.04
N VAL A 129 -20.76 -0.70 12.75
CA VAL A 129 -19.57 -1.45 12.34
C VAL A 129 -18.48 -0.42 12.07
N VAL A 130 -17.57 -0.31 13.03
CA VAL A 130 -16.43 0.60 13.02
C VAL A 130 -15.53 0.23 11.84
N ASP A 131 -15.60 1.00 10.76
CA ASP A 131 -14.73 0.88 9.59
C ASP A 131 -13.29 1.24 9.98
N ILE A 132 -12.41 0.23 10.06
CA ILE A 132 -10.98 0.43 10.31
C ILE A 132 -10.30 0.65 8.95
N GLY A 133 -10.18 1.91 8.55
CA GLY A 133 -9.56 2.33 7.29
C GLY A 133 -8.14 1.83 7.07
N VAL A 134 -7.40 1.61 8.17
CA VAL A 134 -6.06 1.01 8.17
C VAL A 134 -6.04 -0.34 7.44
N SER A 135 -7.09 -1.15 7.62
CA SER A 135 -7.16 -2.50 7.04
C SER A 135 -7.43 -2.50 5.53
N TYR A 136 -8.13 -1.50 5.01
CA TYR A 136 -8.30 -1.30 3.55
C TYR A 136 -6.97 -0.91 2.90
N GLY A 137 -6.19 -0.05 3.56
CA GLY A 137 -4.85 0.26 3.10
C GLY A 137 -3.97 -0.99 3.01
N LEU A 138 -4.02 -1.87 4.01
CA LEU A 138 -3.28 -3.14 4.00
C LEU A 138 -3.73 -4.07 2.88
N ALA A 139 -5.04 -4.17 2.62
CA ALA A 139 -5.59 -4.97 1.52
C ALA A 139 -5.11 -4.45 0.16
N ALA A 140 -5.12 -3.13 -0.05
CA ALA A 140 -4.60 -2.51 -1.26
C ALA A 140 -3.09 -2.77 -1.44
N ALA A 141 -2.30 -2.59 -0.36
CA ALA A 141 -0.86 -2.87 -0.38
C ALA A 141 -0.56 -4.34 -0.68
N ALA A 142 -1.34 -5.28 -0.13
CA ALA A 142 -1.24 -6.71 -0.44
C ALA A 142 -1.52 -6.98 -1.94
N GLY A 143 -2.55 -6.36 -2.51
CA GLY A 143 -2.84 -6.44 -3.94
C GLY A 143 -1.64 -6.02 -4.79
N VAL A 144 -1.09 -4.84 -4.52
CA VAL A 144 0.09 -4.30 -5.23
C VAL A 144 1.32 -5.20 -5.08
N LEU A 145 1.56 -5.74 -3.89
CA LEU A 145 2.75 -6.55 -3.60
C LEU A 145 2.81 -7.84 -4.44
N THR A 146 1.66 -8.33 -4.93
CA THR A 146 1.58 -9.45 -5.88
C THR A 146 2.48 -9.25 -7.09
N TYR A 147 2.60 -8.00 -7.54
CA TYR A 147 3.38 -7.63 -8.72
C TYR A 147 4.88 -7.58 -8.48
N ARG A 148 5.31 -7.45 -7.22
CA ARG A 148 6.72 -7.45 -6.83
C ARG A 148 7.32 -8.86 -6.78
N LEU A 149 6.48 -9.89 -6.64
CA LEU A 149 6.92 -11.27 -6.52
C LEU A 149 7.24 -11.88 -7.89
N ARG A 150 8.31 -12.66 -7.96
CA ARG A 150 8.70 -13.42 -9.17
C ARG A 150 7.90 -14.73 -9.27
N PRO A 151 7.61 -15.22 -10.49
CA PRO A 151 7.11 -16.58 -10.67
C PRO A 151 8.09 -17.63 -10.07
N PRO A 152 7.60 -18.74 -9.47
CA PRO A 152 6.19 -19.11 -9.30
C PRO A 152 5.51 -18.52 -8.05
N TRP A 153 6.28 -17.93 -7.12
CA TRP A 153 5.80 -17.41 -5.84
C TRP A 153 4.65 -16.40 -5.96
N ARG A 154 4.66 -15.62 -7.03
CA ARG A 154 3.55 -14.71 -7.39
C ARG A 154 2.19 -15.41 -7.41
N TYR A 155 2.10 -16.60 -7.99
CA TYR A 155 0.83 -17.32 -8.11
C TYR A 155 0.36 -17.88 -6.77
N GLY A 156 1.29 -18.41 -5.98
CA GLY A 156 0.99 -18.87 -4.62
C GLY A 156 0.51 -17.74 -3.72
N TYR A 157 1.18 -16.58 -3.79
CA TYR A 157 0.76 -15.39 -3.06
C TYR A 157 -0.60 -14.87 -3.53
N LEU A 158 -0.80 -14.71 -4.84
CA LEU A 158 -2.09 -14.30 -5.40
C LEU A 158 -3.23 -15.21 -4.93
N ALA A 159 -3.04 -16.54 -5.02
CA ALA A 159 -4.02 -17.50 -4.52
C ALA A 159 -4.27 -17.32 -3.02
N GLY A 160 -3.22 -17.16 -2.22
CA GLY A 160 -3.34 -16.94 -0.78
C GLY A 160 -4.13 -15.68 -0.43
N VAL A 161 -3.85 -14.55 -1.10
CA VAL A 161 -4.56 -13.28 -0.87
C VAL A 161 -6.02 -13.37 -1.33
N LEU A 162 -6.28 -13.98 -2.49
CA LEU A 162 -7.66 -14.20 -2.97
C LEU A 162 -8.46 -15.11 -2.05
N VAL A 163 -7.85 -16.17 -1.50
CA VAL A 163 -8.52 -17.05 -0.53
C VAL A 163 -8.78 -16.32 0.78
N PHE A 164 -7.80 -15.58 1.29
CA PHE A 164 -7.92 -14.84 2.55
C PHE A 164 -9.08 -13.84 2.53
N PHE A 165 -9.19 -13.03 1.47
CA PHE A 165 -10.27 -12.06 1.33
C PHE A 165 -11.55 -12.65 0.71
N GLY A 166 -11.45 -13.77 -0.02
CA GLY A 166 -12.58 -14.41 -0.68
C GLY A 166 -13.43 -15.29 0.24
N ILE A 167 -12.84 -15.95 1.24
CA ILE A 167 -13.58 -16.81 2.18
C ILE A 167 -14.69 -16.01 2.91
N PRO A 168 -14.42 -14.85 3.53
CA PRO A 168 -15.45 -14.07 4.21
C PRO A 168 -16.62 -13.70 3.30
N LEU A 169 -16.34 -13.37 2.03
CA LEU A 169 -17.38 -13.05 1.05
C LEU A 169 -18.31 -14.23 0.75
N LEU A 170 -17.80 -15.46 0.82
CA LEU A 170 -18.55 -16.68 0.54
C LEU A 170 -19.28 -17.25 1.76
N THR A 171 -18.85 -16.90 2.98
CA THR A 171 -19.38 -17.47 4.23
C THR A 171 -20.33 -16.56 5.00
N GLY A 172 -20.77 -15.46 4.40
CA GLY A 172 -21.68 -14.49 5.02
C GLY A 172 -21.07 -13.10 5.06
N ALA A 173 -20.85 -12.53 3.88
CA ALA A 173 -20.16 -11.25 3.67
C ALA A 173 -20.74 -10.12 4.54
N THR A 174 -19.85 -9.41 5.22
CA THR A 174 -20.13 -8.12 5.87
C THR A 174 -19.79 -6.97 4.94
N PHE A 175 -20.25 -5.76 5.27
CA PHE A 175 -19.89 -4.54 4.52
C PHE A 175 -18.38 -4.28 4.51
N THR A 176 -17.71 -4.61 5.61
CA THR A 176 -16.26 -4.50 5.73
C THR A 176 -15.54 -5.49 4.81
N ASP A 177 -16.05 -6.71 4.65
CA ASP A 177 -15.47 -7.69 3.71
C ASP A 177 -15.57 -7.19 2.25
N PHE A 178 -16.67 -6.53 1.89
CA PHE A 178 -16.77 -5.85 0.59
C PHE A 178 -15.77 -4.70 0.46
N GLY A 179 -15.60 -3.90 1.52
CA GLY A 179 -14.56 -2.86 1.57
C GLY A 179 -13.15 -3.43 1.33
N HIS A 180 -12.79 -4.54 1.98
CA HIS A 180 -11.52 -5.22 1.75
C HIS A 180 -11.38 -5.73 0.32
N ALA A 181 -12.45 -6.30 -0.25
CA ALA A 181 -12.43 -6.78 -1.63
C ALA A 181 -12.21 -5.65 -2.64
N ILE A 182 -12.87 -4.51 -2.44
CA ILE A 182 -12.71 -3.30 -3.28
C ILE A 182 -11.29 -2.75 -3.13
N ALA A 183 -10.79 -2.63 -1.90
CA ALA A 183 -9.45 -2.15 -1.65
C ALA A 183 -8.37 -3.07 -2.28
N LEU A 184 -8.55 -4.38 -2.17
CA LEU A 184 -7.69 -5.37 -2.82
C LEU A 184 -7.72 -5.22 -4.35
N ALA A 185 -8.91 -5.11 -4.93
CA ALA A 185 -9.09 -4.91 -6.37
C ALA A 185 -8.43 -3.61 -6.87
N MET A 186 -8.54 -2.53 -6.10
CA MET A 186 -7.84 -1.27 -6.36
C MET A 186 -6.32 -1.45 -6.31
N GLY A 187 -5.81 -2.25 -5.36
CA GLY A 187 -4.39 -2.63 -5.30
C GLY A 187 -3.92 -3.38 -6.55
N PHE A 188 -4.73 -4.30 -7.08
CA PHE A 188 -4.45 -4.94 -8.37
C PHE A 188 -4.53 -3.94 -9.54
N ALA A 189 -5.55 -3.09 -9.57
CA ALA A 189 -5.72 -2.09 -10.62
C ALA A 189 -4.59 -1.06 -10.66
N ALA A 190 -3.85 -0.88 -9.56
CA ALA A 190 -2.68 0.01 -9.47
C ALA A 190 -1.41 -0.53 -10.14
N TRP A 191 -1.47 -1.66 -10.86
CA TRP A 191 -0.35 -2.17 -11.68
C TRP A 191 0.38 -1.08 -12.52
N PRO A 192 -0.31 -0.15 -13.21
CA PRO A 192 0.36 0.90 -14.00
C PRO A 192 1.23 1.85 -13.15
N LEU A 193 0.97 1.93 -11.84
CA LEU A 193 1.74 2.74 -10.90
C LEU A 193 2.96 1.99 -10.35
N THR A 194 3.12 0.71 -10.65
CA THR A 194 4.33 -0.04 -10.30
C THR A 194 5.48 0.31 -11.25
N PRO A 195 6.74 0.31 -10.79
CA PRO A 195 7.87 0.40 -11.70
C PRO A 195 7.78 -0.69 -12.75
N ALA A 196 8.01 -0.35 -14.03
CA ALA A 196 8.17 -1.36 -15.07
C ALA A 196 9.20 -2.38 -14.56
N ALA A 197 8.89 -3.67 -14.66
CA ALA A 197 9.89 -4.71 -14.46
C ALA A 197 11.06 -4.31 -15.35
N ALA A 198 12.19 -3.90 -14.76
CA ALA A 198 13.32 -3.41 -15.51
C ALA A 198 13.57 -4.42 -16.63
N GLU A 199 13.29 -4.01 -17.87
CA GLU A 199 13.79 -4.70 -19.05
C GLU A 199 15.27 -4.89 -18.77
N GLU A 200 15.74 -6.13 -18.75
CA GLU A 200 17.16 -6.42 -18.75
C GLU A 200 17.78 -5.47 -19.79
N PRO A 201 18.76 -4.62 -19.41
CA PRO A 201 19.41 -3.80 -20.40
C PRO A 201 19.87 -4.77 -21.51
N PRO A 202 19.57 -4.48 -22.79
CA PRO A 202 20.00 -5.34 -23.88
C PRO A 202 21.49 -5.62 -23.67
N PRO A 203 21.93 -6.88 -23.85
CA PRO A 203 23.33 -7.24 -23.63
C PRO A 203 24.17 -6.20 -24.38
N GLU A 204 25.03 -5.49 -23.66
CA GLU A 204 25.92 -4.50 -24.28
C GLU A 204 26.56 -5.18 -25.49
N ASP A 205 26.21 -4.71 -26.70
CA ASP A 205 26.77 -5.23 -27.93
C ASP A 205 28.29 -5.21 -27.76
N GLY A 206 28.86 -6.41 -27.78
CA GLY A 206 30.22 -6.67 -27.35
C GLY A 206 31.21 -5.93 -28.24
N THR A 207 31.59 -4.72 -27.83
CA THR A 207 32.91 -4.17 -28.14
C THR A 207 33.91 -4.93 -27.26
N GLY A 208 34.17 -6.16 -27.68
CA GLY A 208 35.21 -6.99 -27.11
C GLY A 208 36.59 -6.31 -27.22
N PRO A 209 37.60 -6.78 -26.46
CA PRO A 209 38.92 -6.13 -26.34
C PRO A 209 39.74 -5.99 -27.63
N ALA A 210 39.22 -6.44 -28.78
CA ALA A 210 39.92 -6.46 -30.05
C ALA A 210 40.19 -5.06 -30.64
N ASP A 211 39.39 -4.04 -30.29
CA ASP A 211 39.54 -2.69 -30.85
C ASP A 211 40.58 -1.81 -30.11
N ARG A 212 41.18 -2.32 -29.03
CA ARG A 212 42.32 -1.65 -28.36
C ARG A 212 43.69 -2.08 -28.92
N ALA A 213 43.73 -3.00 -29.87
CA ALA A 213 44.97 -3.53 -30.44
C ALA A 213 45.38 -2.90 -31.79
N ALA A 214 44.63 -1.92 -32.29
CA ALA A 214 45.06 -1.13 -33.45
C ALA A 214 46.01 -0.03 -32.97
N GLY A 215 47.31 -0.32 -32.97
CA GLY A 215 48.36 0.68 -32.77
C GLY A 215 48.27 1.82 -33.81
N PRO A 216 48.84 3.00 -33.51
CA PRO A 216 48.76 4.15 -34.41
C PRO A 216 49.38 3.83 -35.79
N PRO A 217 48.84 4.41 -36.88
CA PRO A 217 49.36 4.18 -38.22
C PRO A 217 50.86 4.54 -38.33
N PRO A 218 51.66 3.80 -39.11
CA PRO A 218 53.08 4.10 -39.26
C PRO A 218 53.29 5.44 -39.97
N GLU A 219 54.11 6.29 -39.35
CA GLU A 219 54.57 7.57 -39.86
C GLU A 219 55.38 7.35 -41.16
N GLN A 220 54.92 7.96 -42.27
CA GLN A 220 55.60 7.90 -43.55
C GLN A 220 56.91 8.70 -43.48
N ARG A 221 58.05 8.00 -43.54
CA ARG A 221 59.37 8.60 -43.61
C ARG A 221 59.65 9.06 -45.06
N PRO A 222 60.04 10.32 -45.31
CA PRO A 222 60.37 10.76 -46.66
C PRO A 222 61.64 10.07 -47.18
N GLU A 223 61.58 9.59 -48.42
CA GLU A 223 62.70 8.98 -49.14
C GLU A 223 63.81 10.02 -49.40
N SER A 224 65.03 9.69 -49.01
CA SER A 224 66.23 10.47 -49.32
C SER A 224 66.64 10.28 -50.79
N PRO A 225 66.95 11.35 -51.55
CA PRO A 225 67.33 11.24 -52.96
C PRO A 225 68.63 10.45 -53.17
N GLN A 226 68.61 9.57 -54.19
CA GLN A 226 69.80 8.90 -54.74
C GLN A 226 70.78 9.92 -55.31
N GLU A 227 71.97 10.02 -54.73
CA GLU A 227 73.14 10.63 -55.39
C GLU A 227 73.67 9.69 -56.48
N ARG A 228 74.02 10.28 -57.61
CA ARG A 228 74.55 9.66 -58.82
C ARG A 228 75.94 10.23 -59.10
#